data_AF-A0AAD9VLS8-F1
#
_entry.id   AF-A0AAD9VLS8-F1
#
_cell.length_a   1.000
_cell.length_b   1.000
_cell.length_c   1.000
_cell.angle_alpha   90.00
_cell.angle_beta   90.00
_cell.angle_gamma   90.00
#
_symmetry.space_group_name_H-M   'P 1'
#
loop_
_entity.id
_entity.type
_entity.pdbx_description
1 polymer ?
#
loop_
_entity_poly.entity_id
_entity_poly.type
_entity_poly.pdbx_seq_one_letter_code
_entity_poly.pdbx_strand_id
1 'polypeptide(L)'
;MLLNTTQQNLDKDVIFINGLDYGTGMAYNYYYGYLRIILPATVKKLFILIPSSTYIPPDLKELSYRWMENAQELEVEIRNRAGIKNRSYRNNIYKIYPRGEKSGVKPEYIVIEGATPILTYFEVQKHFHPESAIYRKYREQIITAFYVKLKELIFNDPDCKDLCELIYYKDYDSNGVKVNVAKVILERIETLKSLEEKL
;
A
#
# COMPACT_ATOMS: atom_id res chain seq x y z
N MET A 1 -30.91 -18.57 2.36
CA MET A 1 -30.19 -19.86 2.36
C MET A 1 -28.91 -19.66 3.18
N LEU A 2 -28.91 -20.10 4.44
CA LEU A 2 -27.76 -19.96 5.33
C LEU A 2 -26.68 -20.94 4.86
N LEU A 3 -25.53 -20.45 4.43
CA LEU A 3 -24.38 -21.31 4.15
C LEU A 3 -23.90 -21.93 5.48
N ASN A 4 -23.80 -23.26 5.51
CA ASN A 4 -23.40 -24.04 6.67
C ASN A 4 -21.96 -23.69 7.09
N THR A 5 -21.69 -23.56 8.39
CA THR A 5 -20.40 -23.15 8.99
C THR A 5 -19.23 -24.00 8.51
N THR A 6 -19.48 -25.27 8.17
CA THR A 6 -18.48 -26.18 7.59
C THR A 6 -17.99 -25.75 6.21
N GLN A 7 -18.87 -25.20 5.37
CA GLN A 7 -18.50 -24.69 4.04
C GLN A 7 -17.69 -23.39 4.16
N GLN A 8 -18.01 -22.53 5.14
CA GLN A 8 -17.21 -21.33 5.43
C GLN A 8 -15.80 -21.67 5.92
N ASN A 9 -15.64 -22.76 6.69
CA ASN A 9 -14.33 -23.19 7.16
C ASN A 9 -13.51 -23.84 6.03
N LEU A 10 -14.12 -24.68 5.19
CA LEU A 10 -13.48 -25.23 3.98
C LEU A 10 -13.05 -24.13 3.01
N ASP A 11 -13.90 -23.13 2.77
CA ASP A 11 -13.54 -21.98 1.93
C ASP A 11 -12.35 -21.19 2.53
N LYS A 12 -12.29 -21.03 3.86
CA LYS A 12 -11.15 -20.37 4.54
C LYS A 12 -9.87 -21.17 4.37
N ASP A 13 -9.90 -22.48 4.55
CA ASP A 13 -8.72 -23.34 4.43
C ASP A 13 -8.21 -23.41 2.97
N VAL A 14 -9.12 -23.35 1.98
CA VAL A 14 -8.77 -23.27 0.55
C VAL A 14 -8.25 -21.88 0.14
N ILE A 15 -8.65 -20.82 0.86
CA ILE A 15 -8.11 -19.47 0.61
C ILE A 15 -6.73 -19.33 1.24
N PHE A 16 -6.52 -19.87 2.44
CA PHE A 16 -5.28 -19.74 3.20
C PHE A 16 -4.40 -21.00 3.13
N ILE A 17 -4.17 -21.52 1.93
CA ILE A 17 -3.32 -22.70 1.72
C ILE A 17 -1.86 -22.34 2.05
N ASN A 18 -1.44 -22.40 3.32
CA ASN A 18 -0.04 -22.34 3.77
C ASN A 18 0.88 -21.35 2.99
N GLY A 19 0.41 -20.13 2.70
CA GLY A 19 1.17 -19.12 1.95
C GLY A 19 1.08 -19.16 0.42
N LEU A 20 0.18 -19.95 -0.16
CA LEU A 20 -0.20 -19.93 -1.58
C LEU A 20 -1.48 -19.12 -1.83
N ASP A 21 -1.92 -18.35 -0.83
CA ASP A 21 -3.07 -17.47 -0.98
C ASP A 21 -2.75 -16.25 -1.86
N TYR A 22 -3.80 -15.66 -2.42
CA TYR A 22 -3.66 -14.55 -3.36
C TYR A 22 -2.97 -13.33 -2.74
N GLY A 23 -3.22 -13.05 -1.45
CA GLY A 23 -2.59 -11.94 -0.72
C GLY A 23 -1.09 -12.15 -0.54
N THR A 24 -0.69 -13.35 -0.09
CA THR A 24 0.72 -13.74 0.04
C THR A 24 1.45 -13.70 -1.30
N GLY A 25 0.83 -14.22 -2.37
CA GLY A 25 1.37 -14.16 -3.73
C GLY A 25 1.61 -12.72 -4.22
N MET A 26 0.65 -11.81 -3.97
CA MET A 26 0.80 -10.39 -4.27
C MET A 26 1.97 -9.76 -3.50
N ALA A 27 2.13 -10.09 -2.22
CA ALA A 27 3.23 -9.57 -1.39
C ALA A 27 4.60 -10.01 -1.93
N TYR A 28 4.77 -11.29 -2.26
CA TYR A 28 6.00 -11.80 -2.86
C TYR A 28 6.34 -11.12 -4.17
N ASN A 29 5.33 -10.98 -5.05
CA ASN A 29 5.52 -10.34 -6.35
C ASN A 29 5.96 -8.88 -6.19
N TYR A 30 5.30 -8.13 -5.31
CA TYR A 30 5.61 -6.73 -5.10
C TYR A 30 6.98 -6.52 -4.44
N TYR A 31 7.32 -7.34 -3.45
CA TYR A 31 8.60 -7.22 -2.76
C TYR A 31 9.78 -7.57 -3.68
N TYR A 32 9.82 -8.76 -4.29
CA TYR A 32 10.93 -9.17 -5.15
C TYR A 32 10.90 -8.55 -6.55
N GLY A 33 9.72 -8.16 -7.01
CA GLY A 33 9.48 -7.52 -8.30
C GLY A 33 9.79 -6.03 -8.32
N TYR A 34 9.71 -5.37 -7.16
CA TYR A 34 9.78 -3.93 -7.07
C TYR A 34 10.50 -3.43 -5.81
N LEU A 35 9.97 -3.65 -4.60
CA LEU A 35 10.48 -2.98 -3.40
C LEU A 35 11.97 -3.29 -3.12
N ARG A 36 12.39 -4.55 -3.20
CA ARG A 36 13.79 -4.94 -2.99
C ARG A 36 14.76 -4.30 -4.00
N ILE A 37 14.26 -3.85 -5.14
CA ILE A 37 15.05 -3.15 -6.16
C ILE A 37 15.22 -1.69 -5.78
N ILE A 38 14.13 -1.03 -5.37
CA ILE A 38 14.10 0.43 -5.20
C ILE A 38 14.49 0.87 -3.78
N LEU A 39 14.11 0.11 -2.74
CA LEU A 39 14.28 0.54 -1.35
C LEU A 39 15.75 0.84 -1.03
N PRO A 40 16.71 -0.07 -1.29
CA PRO A 40 18.11 0.19 -0.97
C PRO A 40 18.77 1.23 -1.91
N ALA A 41 18.15 1.54 -3.05
CA ALA A 41 18.75 2.34 -4.11
C ALA A 41 18.36 3.81 -4.08
N THR A 42 17.08 4.13 -3.83
CA THR A 42 16.52 5.46 -4.16
C THR A 42 15.87 6.20 -2.99
N VAL A 43 15.50 5.52 -1.91
CA VAL A 43 14.63 6.12 -0.88
C VAL A 43 15.21 6.03 0.52
N LYS A 44 15.11 7.14 1.28
CA LYS A 44 15.41 7.14 2.72
C LYS A 44 14.31 6.46 3.54
N LYS A 45 13.05 6.68 3.17
CA LYS A 45 11.86 6.02 3.72
C LYS A 45 10.71 6.17 2.74
N LEU A 46 10.11 5.05 2.30
CA LEU A 46 8.94 5.00 1.42
C LEU A 46 7.69 4.65 2.22
N PHE A 47 6.67 5.48 2.13
CA PHE A 47 5.34 5.18 2.67
C PHE A 47 4.49 4.47 1.62
N ILE A 48 3.82 3.39 2.00
CA ILE A 48 2.96 2.61 1.10
C ILE A 48 1.54 2.59 1.65
N LEU A 49 0.60 3.14 0.88
CA LEU A 49 -0.82 3.22 1.23
C LEU A 49 -1.55 1.94 0.82
N ILE A 50 -2.32 1.38 1.76
CA ILE A 50 -3.14 0.19 1.58
C ILE A 50 -4.58 0.51 2.05
N PRO A 51 -5.46 0.98 1.15
CA PRO A 51 -6.84 1.33 1.50
C PRO A 51 -7.71 0.08 1.69
N SER A 52 -8.61 0.11 2.67
CA SER A 52 -9.54 -0.99 2.96
C SER A 52 -10.49 -1.32 1.81
N SER A 53 -10.82 -0.33 0.97
CA SER A 53 -11.65 -0.53 -0.22
C SER A 53 -10.93 -1.19 -1.40
N THR A 54 -9.60 -1.35 -1.30
CA THR A 54 -8.63 -1.74 -2.34
C THR A 54 -8.38 -0.71 -3.44
N TYR A 55 -9.14 0.38 -3.46
CA TYR A 55 -8.99 1.41 -4.49
C TYR A 55 -8.05 2.54 -4.08
N ILE A 56 -7.07 2.84 -4.93
CA ILE A 56 -6.29 4.06 -4.87
C ILE A 56 -6.31 4.74 -6.25
N PRO A 57 -6.62 6.06 -6.34
CA PRO A 57 -6.61 6.76 -7.61
C PRO A 57 -5.18 7.01 -8.10
N PRO A 58 -5.01 7.33 -9.40
CA PRO A 58 -3.70 7.63 -9.96
C PRO A 58 -3.04 8.90 -9.37
N ASP A 59 -3.83 9.87 -8.88
CA ASP A 59 -3.32 11.07 -8.21
C ASP A 59 -3.82 11.17 -6.76
N LEU A 60 -2.88 11.20 -5.81
CA LEU A 60 -3.17 11.34 -4.38
C LEU A 60 -3.80 12.69 -4.02
N LYS A 61 -3.73 13.70 -4.90
CA LYS A 61 -4.45 14.96 -4.74
C LYS A 61 -5.97 14.74 -4.62
N GLU A 62 -6.50 13.71 -5.28
CA GLU A 62 -7.92 13.35 -5.25
C GLU A 62 -8.36 12.78 -3.89
N LEU A 63 -7.45 12.12 -3.17
CA LEU A 63 -7.74 11.55 -1.84
C LEU A 63 -7.50 12.54 -0.70
N SER A 64 -6.78 13.61 -0.98
CA SER A 64 -6.28 14.52 0.05
C SER A 64 -7.07 15.83 0.15
N TYR A 65 -8.14 16.00 -0.64
CA TYR A 65 -8.87 17.26 -0.72
C TYR A 65 -7.93 18.45 -1.00
N ARG A 66 -6.95 18.25 -1.90
CA ARG A 66 -5.89 19.22 -2.24
C ARG A 66 -4.89 19.54 -1.14
N TRP A 67 -4.82 18.74 -0.08
CA TRP A 67 -3.77 18.85 0.94
C TRP A 67 -2.43 18.32 0.45
N MET A 68 -2.42 17.58 -0.66
CA MET A 68 -1.21 17.03 -1.26
C MET A 68 -1.00 17.55 -2.68
N GLU A 69 0.26 17.75 -3.03
CA GLU A 69 0.71 17.99 -4.39
C GLU A 69 1.96 17.16 -4.71
N ASN A 70 2.06 16.67 -5.94
CA ASN A 70 3.32 16.10 -6.43
C ASN A 70 4.37 17.23 -6.51
N ALA A 71 5.56 16.97 -6.00
CA ALA A 71 6.60 17.98 -5.89
C ALA A 71 7.76 17.74 -6.86
N GLN A 72 8.27 16.51 -6.90
CA GLN A 72 9.48 16.16 -7.65
C GLN A 72 9.59 14.64 -7.84
N GLU A 73 10.17 14.21 -8.95
CA GLU A 73 10.63 12.83 -9.13
C GLU A 73 11.98 12.60 -8.45
N LEU A 74 12.18 11.43 -7.83
CA LEU A 74 13.49 11.00 -7.34
C LEU A 74 14.40 10.51 -8.49
N GLU A 75 15.68 10.29 -8.17
CA GLU A 75 16.61 9.66 -9.10
C GLU A 75 16.08 8.32 -9.59
N VAL A 76 16.21 8.10 -10.90
CA VAL A 76 15.68 6.91 -11.56
C VAL A 76 16.63 5.74 -11.32
N GLU A 77 16.12 4.66 -10.73
CA GLU A 77 16.86 3.40 -10.66
C GLU A 77 16.72 2.66 -12.00
N ILE A 78 17.85 2.29 -12.59
CA ILE A 78 17.90 1.61 -13.90
C ILE A 78 18.41 0.18 -13.72
N ARG A 79 17.63 -0.80 -14.17
CA ARG A 79 18.02 -2.23 -14.14
C ARG A 79 17.68 -2.95 -15.42
N ASN A 80 18.50 -3.93 -15.78
CA ASN A 80 18.10 -4.95 -16.76
C ASN A 80 17.25 -6.00 -16.02
N ARG A 81 16.05 -6.32 -16.51
CA ARG A 81 15.18 -7.32 -15.87
C ARG A 81 14.28 -8.01 -16.88
N ALA A 82 14.17 -9.34 -16.78
CA ALA A 82 13.28 -10.16 -17.62
C ALA A 82 13.44 -9.89 -19.14
N GLY A 83 14.68 -9.78 -19.62
CA GLY A 83 14.99 -9.50 -21.03
C GLY A 83 14.86 -8.02 -21.44
N ILE A 84 14.34 -7.15 -20.58
CA ILE A 84 14.23 -5.71 -20.84
C ILE A 84 15.52 -5.02 -20.39
N LYS A 85 16.19 -4.36 -21.33
CA LYS A 85 17.36 -3.51 -21.04
C LYS A 85 16.89 -2.15 -20.51
N ASN A 86 17.64 -1.59 -19.56
CA ASN A 86 17.42 -0.24 -19.00
C ASN A 86 15.99 0.02 -18.52
N ARG A 87 15.37 -0.96 -17.84
CA ARG A 87 14.07 -0.76 -17.20
C ARG A 87 14.22 0.28 -16.09
N SER A 88 13.35 1.29 -16.12
CA SER A 88 13.36 2.41 -15.17
C SER A 88 12.36 2.20 -14.04
N TYR A 89 12.79 2.51 -12.82
CA TYR A 89 11.99 2.53 -11.61
C TYR A 89 12.03 3.94 -11.05
N ARG A 90 10.86 4.52 -10.77
CA ARG A 90 10.68 5.91 -10.36
C ARG A 90 9.79 5.98 -9.14
N ASN A 91 10.15 6.87 -8.23
CA ASN A 91 9.35 7.24 -7.07
C ASN A 91 9.16 8.76 -7.06
N ASN A 92 8.08 9.22 -6.46
CA ASN A 92 7.71 10.63 -6.41
C ASN A 92 7.73 11.15 -4.97
N ILE A 93 8.23 12.37 -4.81
CA ILE A 93 8.05 13.15 -3.59
C ILE A 93 6.72 13.89 -3.68
N TYR A 94 5.93 13.80 -2.62
CA TYR A 94 4.74 14.60 -2.39
C TYR A 94 5.00 15.62 -1.29
N LYS A 95 4.47 16.83 -1.48
CA LYS A 95 4.28 17.78 -0.39
C LYS A 95 2.92 17.52 0.25
N ILE A 96 2.88 17.54 1.57
CA ILE A 96 1.65 17.54 2.35
C ILE A 96 1.59 18.84 3.12
N TYR A 97 0.50 19.58 3.01
CA TYR A 97 0.25 20.81 3.77
C TYR A 97 -0.46 20.47 5.08
N PRO A 98 0.20 20.62 6.24
CA PRO A 98 -0.48 20.46 7.52
C PRO A 98 -1.61 21.48 7.62
N ARG A 99 -2.80 21.03 8.03
CA ARG A 99 -4.03 21.85 8.09
C ARG A 99 -4.60 22.30 6.74
N GLY A 100 -4.14 21.73 5.64
CA GLY A 100 -4.75 21.87 4.32
C GLY A 100 -4.16 22.92 3.41
N GLU A 101 -4.78 23.05 2.23
CA GLU A 101 -4.29 23.89 1.14
C GLU A 101 -4.10 25.34 1.64
N LYS A 102 -2.89 25.89 1.43
CA LYS A 102 -2.54 27.29 1.77
C LYS A 102 -2.68 27.64 3.25
N SER A 103 -2.49 26.68 4.17
CA SER A 103 -2.52 26.94 5.62
C SER A 103 -1.42 27.88 6.13
N GLY A 104 -0.41 28.19 5.31
CA GLY A 104 0.78 28.96 5.70
C GLY A 104 1.78 28.15 6.56
N VAL A 105 1.44 26.91 6.91
CA VAL A 105 2.32 25.99 7.64
C VAL A 105 3.31 25.36 6.66
N LYS A 106 4.57 25.20 7.10
CA LYS A 106 5.62 24.53 6.31
C LYS A 106 5.15 23.12 5.91
N PRO A 107 5.21 22.76 4.62
CA PRO A 107 4.81 21.43 4.17
C PRO A 107 5.80 20.36 4.62
N GLU A 108 5.29 19.15 4.83
CA GLU A 108 6.09 17.93 4.99
C GLU A 108 6.35 17.33 3.60
N TYR A 109 7.55 16.81 3.38
CA TYR A 109 7.95 16.18 2.11
C TYR A 109 8.15 14.69 2.35
N ILE A 110 7.46 13.87 1.57
CA ILE A 110 7.52 12.41 1.73
C ILE A 110 7.59 11.70 0.38
N VAL A 111 8.20 10.53 0.38
CA VAL A 111 8.08 9.58 -0.73
C VAL A 111 6.92 8.66 -0.41
N ILE A 112 5.89 8.64 -1.26
CA ILE A 112 4.68 7.87 -1.00
C ILE A 112 4.05 7.36 -2.30
N GLU A 113 3.49 6.16 -2.23
CA GLU A 113 2.71 5.56 -3.29
C GLU A 113 1.60 4.65 -2.73
N GLY A 114 0.67 4.25 -3.59
CA GLY A 114 -0.22 3.14 -3.30
C GLY A 114 0.46 1.79 -3.55
N ALA A 115 0.08 0.78 -2.78
CA ALA A 115 0.43 -0.59 -3.13
C ALA A 115 -0.24 -0.97 -4.46
N THR A 116 0.52 -0.96 -5.56
CA THR A 116 -0.01 -1.26 -6.90
C THR A 116 -0.68 -2.64 -7.04
N PRO A 117 -0.24 -3.73 -6.35
CA PRO A 117 -0.98 -4.99 -6.38
C PRO A 117 -2.39 -4.88 -5.82
N ILE A 118 -2.62 -3.97 -4.86
CA ILE A 118 -3.93 -3.77 -4.24
C ILE A 118 -4.89 -3.09 -5.24
N LEU A 119 -4.39 -2.20 -6.09
CA LEU A 119 -5.18 -1.63 -7.19
C LEU A 119 -5.52 -2.69 -8.24
N THR A 120 -4.55 -3.52 -8.65
CA THR A 120 -4.84 -4.65 -9.56
C THR A 120 -5.88 -5.60 -8.95
N TYR A 121 -5.80 -5.85 -7.64
CA TYR A 121 -6.78 -6.64 -6.93
C TYR A 121 -8.19 -6.02 -6.95
N PHE A 122 -8.30 -4.69 -6.78
CA PHE A 122 -9.56 -3.97 -6.95
C PHE A 122 -10.14 -4.18 -8.36
N GLU A 123 -9.32 -4.11 -9.40
CA GLU A 123 -9.75 -4.31 -10.79
C GLU A 123 -10.27 -5.74 -11.02
N VAL A 124 -9.56 -6.75 -10.50
CA VAL A 124 -10.02 -8.16 -10.55
C VAL A 124 -11.40 -8.33 -9.88
N GLN A 125 -11.65 -7.61 -8.80
CA GLN A 125 -12.96 -7.60 -8.13
C GLN A 125 -14.05 -6.87 -8.94
N LYS A 126 -13.71 -6.05 -9.94
CA LYS A 126 -14.67 -5.37 -10.83
C LYS A 126 -14.97 -6.17 -12.10
N HIS A 127 -14.04 -7.00 -12.56
CA HIS A 127 -14.27 -7.88 -13.70
C HIS A 127 -15.24 -9.03 -13.35
N PHE A 128 -15.86 -9.61 -14.39
CA PHE A 128 -16.81 -10.71 -14.28
C PHE A 128 -16.11 -12.07 -14.46
N HIS A 129 -15.21 -12.41 -13.55
CA HIS A 129 -14.67 -13.77 -13.46
C HIS A 129 -15.47 -14.59 -12.43
N PRO A 130 -15.55 -15.93 -12.57
CA PRO A 130 -16.18 -16.79 -11.57
C PRO A 130 -15.67 -16.53 -10.13
N GLU A 131 -14.38 -16.22 -10.00
CA GLU A 131 -13.69 -16.01 -8.73
C GLU A 131 -13.91 -14.61 -8.13
N SER A 132 -14.33 -13.61 -8.92
CA SER A 132 -14.46 -12.21 -8.47
C SER A 132 -15.44 -12.05 -7.30
N ALA A 133 -16.49 -12.89 -7.23
CA ALA A 133 -17.41 -12.91 -6.10
C ALA A 133 -16.74 -13.42 -4.80
N ILE A 134 -15.91 -14.45 -4.91
CA ILE A 134 -15.14 -15.02 -3.80
C ILE A 134 -14.12 -13.98 -3.31
N TYR A 135 -13.40 -13.34 -4.22
CA TYR A 135 -12.45 -12.28 -3.87
C TYR A 135 -13.12 -11.09 -3.18
N ARG A 136 -14.33 -10.67 -3.59
CA ARG A 136 -15.07 -9.63 -2.86
C ARG A 136 -15.48 -10.08 -1.47
N LYS A 137 -15.95 -11.33 -1.32
CA LYS A 137 -16.36 -11.93 -0.04
C LYS A 137 -15.21 -12.00 0.96
N TYR A 138 -14.01 -12.34 0.50
CA TYR A 138 -12.81 -12.53 1.34
C TYR A 138 -11.79 -11.41 1.23
N ARG A 139 -12.24 -10.20 0.88
CA ARG A 139 -11.39 -9.04 0.64
C ARG A 139 -10.50 -8.70 1.84
N GLU A 140 -11.07 -8.64 3.03
CA GLU A 140 -10.35 -8.28 4.25
C GLU A 140 -9.25 -9.30 4.59
N GLN A 141 -9.56 -10.59 4.41
CA GLN A 141 -8.64 -11.70 4.59
C GLN A 141 -7.45 -11.60 3.63
N ILE A 142 -7.72 -11.34 2.34
CA ILE A 142 -6.69 -11.23 1.31
C ILE A 142 -5.80 -9.99 1.54
N ILE A 143 -6.37 -8.84 1.90
CA ILE A 143 -5.60 -7.64 2.27
C ILE A 143 -4.74 -7.91 3.51
N THR A 144 -5.29 -8.61 4.51
CA THR A 144 -4.56 -8.96 5.73
C THR A 144 -3.37 -9.86 5.43
N ALA A 145 -3.56 -10.90 4.61
CA ALA A 145 -2.48 -11.78 4.18
C ALA A 145 -1.39 -11.00 3.42
N PHE A 146 -1.79 -10.13 2.49
CA PHE A 146 -0.87 -9.23 1.79
C PHE A 146 -0.07 -8.36 2.76
N TYR A 147 -0.74 -7.65 3.67
CA TYR A 147 -0.11 -6.74 4.62
C TYR A 147 0.88 -7.47 5.53
N VAL A 148 0.44 -8.58 6.14
CA VAL A 148 1.25 -9.35 7.09
C VAL A 148 2.48 -9.93 6.39
N LYS A 149 2.30 -10.55 5.22
CA LYS A 149 3.43 -11.13 4.48
C LYS A 149 4.39 -10.05 3.99
N LEU A 150 3.89 -8.93 3.45
CA LEU A 150 4.76 -7.86 2.99
C LEU A 150 5.58 -7.26 4.13
N LYS A 151 4.95 -7.04 5.29
CA LYS A 151 5.63 -6.57 6.50
C LYS A 151 6.71 -7.54 6.96
N GLU A 152 6.44 -8.84 6.95
CA GLU A 152 7.40 -9.90 7.29
C GLU A 152 8.60 -9.90 6.33
N LEU A 153 8.36 -9.83 5.01
CA LEU A 153 9.42 -9.80 3.99
C LEU A 153 10.34 -8.58 4.15
N ILE A 154 9.76 -7.41 4.40
CA ILE A 154 10.52 -6.17 4.63
C ILE A 154 11.32 -6.27 5.94
N PHE A 155 10.70 -6.69 7.03
CA PHE A 155 11.33 -6.77 8.35
C PHE A 155 12.52 -7.75 8.38
N ASN A 156 12.39 -8.87 7.67
CA ASN A 156 13.42 -9.91 7.61
C ASN A 156 14.58 -9.58 6.65
N ASP A 157 14.51 -8.47 5.90
CA ASP A 157 15.58 -8.01 5.03
C ASP A 157 16.29 -6.79 5.66
N PRO A 158 17.53 -6.96 6.19
CA PRO A 158 18.28 -5.87 6.81
C PRO A 158 18.49 -4.65 5.92
N ASP A 159 18.53 -4.85 4.59
CA ASP A 159 18.74 -3.76 3.62
C ASP A 159 17.44 -2.97 3.35
N CYS A 160 16.28 -3.49 3.76
CA CYS A 160 14.97 -2.89 3.49
C CYS A 160 14.20 -2.47 4.74
N LYS A 161 14.41 -3.14 5.89
CA LYS A 161 13.50 -3.09 7.07
C LYS A 161 13.18 -1.69 7.60
N ASP A 162 14.11 -0.75 7.50
CA ASP A 162 13.96 0.61 8.03
C ASP A 162 13.63 1.65 6.94
N LEU A 163 13.56 1.21 5.67
CA LEU A 163 13.37 2.06 4.49
C LEU A 163 11.91 2.11 4.02
N CYS A 164 10.98 1.40 4.67
CA CYS A 164 9.59 1.35 4.24
C CYS A 164 8.61 1.34 5.42
N GLU A 165 7.51 2.07 5.28
CA GLU A 165 6.41 2.12 6.23
C GLU A 165 5.09 1.75 5.54
N LEU A 166 4.40 0.73 6.03
CA LEU A 166 3.10 0.28 5.51
C LEU A 166 1.93 0.92 6.26
N ILE A 167 1.08 1.66 5.55
CA ILE A 167 -0.10 2.34 6.10
C ILE A 167 -1.37 1.66 5.58
N TYR A 168 -1.90 0.72 6.38
CA TYR A 168 -3.27 0.26 6.21
C TYR A 168 -4.25 1.27 6.85
N TYR A 169 -5.33 1.61 6.14
CA TYR A 169 -6.35 2.53 6.66
C TYR A 169 -7.75 2.21 6.12
N LYS A 170 -8.76 2.52 6.93
CA LYS A 170 -10.15 2.57 6.48
C LYS A 170 -10.36 3.88 5.74
N ASP A 171 -10.59 3.78 4.44
CA ASP A 171 -10.69 4.92 3.52
C ASP A 171 -12.09 5.54 3.47
N TYR A 172 -13.01 5.02 4.28
CA TYR A 172 -14.32 5.58 4.58
C TYR A 172 -14.57 5.57 6.09
N ASP A 173 -15.19 6.64 6.61
CA ASP A 173 -15.62 6.72 8.00
C ASP A 173 -16.93 5.95 8.24
N SER A 174 -17.44 5.97 9.48
CA SER A 174 -18.69 5.30 9.86
C SER A 174 -19.93 5.84 9.13
N ASN A 175 -19.85 7.03 8.54
CA ASN A 175 -20.92 7.68 7.78
C ASN A 175 -20.78 7.43 6.27
N GLY A 176 -19.78 6.66 5.83
CA GLY A 176 -19.49 6.43 4.42
C GLY A 176 -18.83 7.63 3.73
N VAL A 177 -18.29 8.58 4.48
CA VAL A 177 -17.53 9.72 3.94
C VAL A 177 -16.08 9.30 3.75
N LYS A 178 -15.52 9.65 2.59
CA LYS A 178 -14.13 9.33 2.27
C LYS A 178 -13.17 10.02 3.23
N VAL A 179 -12.20 9.27 3.76
CA VAL A 179 -11.19 9.80 4.69
C VAL A 179 -10.16 10.62 3.90
N ASN A 180 -9.77 11.78 4.43
CA ASN A 180 -8.68 12.57 3.86
C ASN A 180 -7.33 11.86 4.14
N VAL A 181 -6.71 11.32 3.10
CA VAL A 181 -5.47 10.55 3.24
C VAL A 181 -4.29 11.38 3.79
N ALA A 182 -4.27 12.70 3.56
CA ALA A 182 -3.21 13.56 4.11
C ALA A 182 -3.19 13.53 5.64
N LYS A 183 -4.37 13.47 6.28
CA LYS A 183 -4.45 13.35 7.75
C LYS A 183 -3.90 12.02 8.24
N VAL A 184 -4.30 10.92 7.59
CA VAL A 184 -3.81 9.58 7.90
C VAL A 184 -2.28 9.52 7.84
N ILE A 185 -1.69 10.14 6.82
CA ILE A 185 -0.24 10.17 6.64
C ILE A 185 0.43 11.04 7.71
N LEU A 186 -0.08 12.25 7.97
CA LEU A 186 0.48 13.16 8.98
C LEU A 186 0.44 12.54 10.39
N GLU A 187 -0.66 11.89 10.76
CA GLU A 187 -0.81 11.18 12.04
C GLU A 187 0.22 10.04 12.16
N ARG A 188 0.50 9.32 11.07
CA ARG A 188 1.54 8.28 11.06
C ARG A 188 2.94 8.89 11.22
N ILE A 189 3.23 9.98 10.53
CA ILE A 189 4.51 10.69 10.64
C ILE A 189 4.75 11.16 12.08
N GLU A 190 3.74 11.79 12.71
CA GLU A 190 3.83 12.21 14.12
C GLU A 190 4.06 11.02 15.05
N THR A 191 3.36 9.91 14.82
CA THR A 191 3.56 8.68 15.60
C THR A 191 5.00 8.20 15.50
N LEU A 192 5.57 8.12 14.30
CA LEU A 192 6.96 7.66 14.09
C LEU A 192 7.97 8.61 14.75
N LYS A 193 7.82 9.93 14.58
CA LYS A 193 8.68 10.93 15.25
C LYS A 193 8.66 10.75 16.78
N SER A 194 7.47 10.53 17.35
CA SER A 194 7.32 10.34 18.80
C SER A 194 7.95 9.03 19.33
N LEU A 195 8.14 8.03 18.47
CA LEU A 195 8.83 6.79 18.82
C LEU A 195 10.36 6.95 18.74
N GLU A 196 10.84 7.70 17.75
CA GLU A 196 12.25 8.03 17.59
C GLU A 196 12.78 8.90 18.74
N GLU A 197 11.96 9.82 19.27
CA GLU A 197 12.32 10.68 20.42
C GLU A 197 12.37 9.96 21.77
N LYS A 198 11.82 8.74 21.86
CA LYS A 198 11.78 7.93 23.10
C LYS A 198 12.91 6.91 23.20
N LEU A 199 13.72 6.76 22.14
CA LEU A 199 14.88 5.87 22.06
C LEU A 199 16.16 6.64 22.36
#